data_AF-A0A6P5AEA3-F1
#
_entry.id   AF-A0A6P5AEA3-F1
#
_cell.length_a   1.000
_cell.length_b   1.000
_cell.length_c   1.000
_cell.angle_alpha   90.00
_cell.angle_beta   90.00
_cell.angle_gamma   90.00
#
_symmetry.space_group_name_H-M   'P 1'
#
loop_
_entity.id
_entity.type
_entity.pdbx_description
1 polymer ?
#
loop_
_entity_poly.entity_id
_entity_poly.type
_entity_poly.pdbx_seq_one_letter_code
_entity_poly.pdbx_strand_id
1 'polypeptide(L)'
;MASKYSHSVNAAPEGDLESTSPHQTIRLSTVEPRLIKNPSTEYYGFFIEKSRNGRGTGKVIRVKNLPQQKFIKATLLVYSYTGTPPADGTYVVLQFMQSEKYLYRNENGELRLKKDDFHPESATGITTAADPRVFLIKSGKHSRDFVIKWQGSARHTITLLPQSGKPVELQPLGVNGPSDGQLFKLELPIVRAATESDSLVTAVDVPFPHPLTPSDANDQFGESQVELDD
;
A
#
# COMPACT_ATOMS: atom_id res chain seq x y z
N MET A 1 -43.30 11.60 50.41
CA MET A 1 -42.40 10.76 49.59
C MET A 1 -41.98 11.55 48.37
N ALA A 2 -40.70 11.91 48.25
CA ALA A 2 -40.01 12.23 46.99
C ALA A 2 -38.54 12.54 47.33
N SER A 3 -37.68 11.57 47.08
CA SER A 3 -36.22 11.70 47.24
C SER A 3 -35.65 12.52 46.09
N LYS A 4 -34.85 13.55 46.42
CA LYS A 4 -33.99 14.26 45.47
C LYS A 4 -32.70 13.45 45.33
N TYR A 5 -32.46 12.86 44.16
CA TYR A 5 -31.16 12.32 43.79
C TYR A 5 -30.39 13.36 42.98
N SER A 6 -29.37 13.91 43.62
CA SER A 6 -28.35 14.79 43.05
C SER A 6 -27.32 14.00 42.23
N HIS A 7 -26.87 14.64 41.15
CA HIS A 7 -25.84 14.21 40.22
C HIS A 7 -24.52 13.77 40.90
N SER A 8 -23.98 12.63 40.43
CA SER A 8 -22.54 12.41 40.32
C SER A 8 -22.27 11.35 39.25
N VAL A 9 -22.18 11.78 37.98
CA VAL A 9 -21.59 10.94 36.94
C VAL A 9 -20.09 11.18 37.02
N ASN A 10 -19.38 10.26 37.67
CA ASN A 10 -17.93 10.17 37.55
C ASN A 10 -17.61 9.71 36.13
N ALA A 11 -17.32 10.67 35.25
CA ALA A 11 -16.63 10.40 34.01
C ALA A 11 -15.19 10.02 34.35
N ALA A 12 -14.92 8.72 34.31
CA ALA A 12 -13.54 8.24 34.28
C ALA A 12 -12.89 8.76 32.97
N PRO A 13 -11.69 9.32 33.00
CA PRO A 13 -10.97 9.65 31.78
C PRO A 13 -10.61 8.34 31.09
N GLU A 14 -11.09 8.15 29.86
CA GLU A 14 -10.60 7.13 28.94
C GLU A 14 -9.12 7.44 28.68
N GLY A 15 -8.26 6.80 29.45
CA GLY A 15 -6.84 6.74 29.16
C GLY A 15 -6.66 5.92 27.89
N ASP A 16 -6.58 6.60 26.76
CA ASP A 16 -5.89 6.10 25.59
C ASP A 16 -4.45 5.81 26.01
N LEU A 17 -4.22 4.56 26.43
CA LEU A 17 -2.90 3.99 26.48
C LEU A 17 -2.38 4.01 25.05
N GLU A 18 -1.64 5.07 24.71
CA GLU A 18 -0.60 5.05 23.70
C GLU A 18 0.26 3.81 23.97
N SER A 19 -0.09 2.72 23.30
CA SER A 19 0.76 1.56 23.17
C SER A 19 1.96 2.03 22.36
N THR A 20 2.96 2.57 23.05
CA THR A 20 4.33 2.73 22.55
C THR A 20 4.90 1.33 22.35
N SER A 21 4.40 0.65 21.32
CA SER A 21 4.96 -0.61 20.87
C SER A 21 6.43 -0.35 20.55
N PRO A 22 7.37 -1.19 21.02
CA PRO A 22 8.78 -1.02 20.76
C PRO A 22 9.01 -0.82 19.26
N HIS A 23 9.89 0.12 18.88
CA HIS A 23 10.16 0.50 17.49
C HIS A 23 10.40 -0.73 16.61
N GLN A 24 9.32 -1.20 15.97
CA GLN A 24 9.38 -2.41 15.17
C GLN A 24 10.14 -2.09 13.89
N THR A 25 11.32 -2.69 13.77
CA THR A 25 12.18 -2.50 12.60
C THR A 25 11.69 -3.42 11.50
N ILE A 26 11.64 -2.91 10.28
CA ILE A 26 11.26 -3.66 9.09
C ILE A 26 12.36 -3.59 8.03
N ARG A 27 12.47 -4.61 7.19
CA ARG A 27 13.42 -4.69 6.07
C ARG A 27 12.69 -5.13 4.82
N LEU A 28 12.96 -4.45 3.71
CA LEU A 28 12.37 -4.80 2.43
C LEU A 28 12.74 -6.24 2.06
N SER A 29 11.75 -7.00 1.62
CA SER A 29 11.87 -8.40 1.21
C SER A 29 11.64 -8.53 -0.29
N THR A 30 10.48 -8.08 -0.77
CA THR A 30 10.09 -8.21 -2.17
C THR A 30 9.32 -6.98 -2.65
N VAL A 31 9.31 -6.77 -3.96
CA VAL A 31 8.49 -5.75 -4.63
C VAL A 31 7.82 -6.42 -5.82
N GLU A 32 6.48 -6.46 -5.83
CA GLU A 32 5.75 -7.16 -6.88
C GLU A 32 4.56 -6.35 -7.38
N PRO A 33 4.28 -6.33 -8.69
CA PRO A 33 3.07 -5.72 -9.23
C PRO A 33 1.86 -6.64 -8.93
N ARG A 34 0.80 -6.07 -8.37
CA ARG A 34 -0.44 -6.77 -8.02
C ARG A 34 -1.66 -5.89 -8.22
N LEU A 35 -2.81 -6.53 -8.42
CA LEU A 35 -4.13 -5.92 -8.29
C LEU A 35 -4.72 -6.30 -6.93
N ILE A 36 -5.30 -5.34 -6.22
CA ILE A 36 -6.08 -5.61 -5.02
C ILE A 36 -7.55 -5.74 -5.43
N LYS A 37 -8.12 -6.91 -5.16
CA LYS A 37 -9.51 -7.25 -5.47
C LYS A 37 -10.26 -7.62 -4.21
N ASN A 38 -11.51 -7.16 -4.10
CA ASN A 38 -12.45 -7.73 -3.14
C ASN A 38 -13.29 -8.82 -3.85
N PRO A 39 -13.33 -10.06 -3.33
CA PRO A 39 -14.01 -11.17 -3.97
C PRO A 39 -15.51 -11.28 -3.62
N SER A 40 -16.02 -10.59 -2.59
CA SER A 40 -17.42 -10.69 -2.17
C SER A 40 -18.37 -10.09 -3.21
N THR A 41 -19.51 -10.73 -3.46
CA THR A 41 -20.47 -10.34 -4.51
C THR A 41 -20.92 -8.87 -4.39
N GLU A 42 -21.22 -8.40 -3.18
CA GLU A 42 -21.67 -7.02 -2.94
C GLU A 42 -20.52 -6.01 -3.12
N TYR A 43 -19.32 -6.41 -2.73
CA TYR A 43 -18.11 -5.57 -2.72
C TYR A 43 -17.18 -5.84 -3.90
N TYR A 44 -17.62 -6.62 -4.87
CA TYR A 44 -16.77 -7.10 -5.97
C TYR A 44 -16.16 -5.92 -6.74
N GLY A 45 -14.85 -5.97 -6.93
CA GLY A 45 -14.13 -5.01 -7.75
C GLY A 45 -12.67 -4.83 -7.35
N PHE A 46 -12.03 -3.88 -8.03
CA PHE A 46 -10.61 -3.60 -7.92
C PHE A 46 -10.37 -2.20 -7.35
N PHE A 47 -9.22 -2.03 -6.69
CA PHE A 47 -8.74 -0.71 -6.28
C PHE A 47 -8.28 0.09 -7.49
N ILE A 48 -8.64 1.36 -7.51
CA ILE A 48 -8.14 2.32 -8.51
C ILE A 48 -8.09 3.71 -7.88
N GLU A 49 -7.12 4.53 -8.29
CA GLU A 49 -7.13 5.95 -7.96
C GLU A 49 -8.38 6.62 -8.56
N LYS A 50 -9.14 7.29 -7.70
CA LYS A 50 -10.25 8.13 -8.13
C LYS A 50 -9.71 9.32 -8.90
N SER A 51 -10.26 9.54 -10.08
CA SER A 51 -9.97 10.72 -10.90
C SER A 51 -11.23 11.53 -11.16
N ARG A 52 -11.05 12.84 -11.33
CA ARG A 52 -12.07 13.80 -11.75
C ARG A 52 -11.45 14.66 -12.84
N ASN A 53 -12.05 14.68 -14.03
CA ASN A 53 -11.56 15.43 -15.20
C ASN A 53 -10.08 15.13 -15.52
N GLY A 54 -9.69 13.86 -15.47
CA GLY A 54 -8.32 13.41 -15.70
C GLY A 54 -7.34 13.64 -14.55
N ARG A 55 -7.73 14.39 -13.51
CA ARG A 55 -6.88 14.65 -12.33
C ARG A 55 -7.19 13.70 -11.19
N GLY A 56 -6.17 13.11 -10.59
CA GLY A 56 -6.31 12.26 -9.41
C GLY A 56 -6.81 13.04 -8.19
N THR A 57 -7.80 12.50 -7.47
CA THR A 57 -8.40 13.17 -6.29
C THR A 57 -7.71 12.82 -4.98
N GLY A 58 -6.61 12.06 -5.02
CA GLY A 58 -5.90 11.62 -3.81
C GLY A 58 -6.66 10.57 -2.98
N LYS A 59 -7.62 9.85 -3.60
CA LYS A 59 -8.46 8.83 -2.93
C LYS A 59 -8.47 7.55 -3.75
N VAL A 60 -8.57 6.41 -3.07
CA VAL A 60 -8.82 5.10 -3.71
C VAL A 60 -10.33 4.86 -3.74
N ILE A 61 -10.82 4.26 -4.82
CA ILE A 61 -12.20 3.76 -4.93
C ILE A 61 -12.21 2.32 -5.41
N ARG A 62 -13.36 1.66 -5.23
CA ARG A 62 -13.68 0.41 -5.91
C ARG A 62 -14.27 0.67 -7.29
N VAL A 63 -13.84 -0.13 -8.28
CA VAL A 63 -14.52 -0.29 -9.58
C VAL A 63 -14.83 -1.76 -9.85
N LYS A 64 -16.10 -2.05 -10.19
CA LYS A 64 -16.58 -3.42 -10.41
C LYS A 64 -15.97 -4.06 -11.67
N ASN A 65 -16.00 -3.30 -12.77
CA ASN A 65 -15.49 -3.73 -14.07
C ASN A 65 -14.27 -2.89 -14.39
N LEU A 66 -13.10 -3.52 -14.42
CA LEU A 66 -11.85 -2.89 -14.79
C LEU A 66 -11.55 -3.23 -16.26
N PRO A 67 -11.83 -2.33 -17.22
CA PRO A 67 -11.53 -2.59 -18.62
C PRO A 67 -10.02 -2.69 -18.82
N GLN A 68 -9.59 -3.46 -19.83
CA GLN A 68 -8.18 -3.83 -19.96
C GLN A 68 -7.24 -2.62 -20.08
N GLN A 69 -7.69 -1.56 -20.76
CA GLN A 69 -6.94 -0.31 -20.92
C GLN A 69 -6.71 0.44 -19.59
N LYS A 70 -7.38 0.03 -18.51
CA LYS A 70 -7.26 0.63 -17.17
C LYS A 70 -6.48 -0.25 -16.19
N PHE A 71 -6.00 -1.44 -16.58
CA PHE A 71 -5.23 -2.30 -15.67
C PHE A 71 -4.05 -1.57 -15.05
N ILE A 72 -3.24 -0.89 -15.87
CA ILE A 72 -2.07 -0.13 -15.36
C ILE A 72 -2.44 0.95 -14.33
N LYS A 73 -3.66 1.49 -14.40
CA LYS A 73 -4.16 2.49 -13.44
C LYS A 73 -4.55 1.88 -12.09
N ALA A 74 -4.86 0.60 -12.09
CA ALA A 74 -5.27 -0.18 -10.93
C ALA A 74 -4.14 -1.03 -10.35
N THR A 75 -3.06 -1.26 -11.12
CA THR A 75 -1.90 -2.02 -10.65
C THR A 75 -1.14 -1.24 -9.58
N LEU A 76 -0.86 -1.92 -8.48
CA LEU A 76 -0.02 -1.42 -7.40
C LEU A 76 1.31 -2.17 -7.38
N LEU A 77 2.39 -1.46 -7.06
CA LEU A 77 3.59 -2.08 -6.51
C LEU A 77 3.32 -2.38 -5.03
N VAL A 78 3.46 -3.64 -4.66
CA VAL A 78 3.36 -4.12 -3.29
C VAL A 78 4.78 -4.36 -2.79
N TYR A 79 5.28 -3.43 -1.99
CA TYR A 79 6.54 -3.57 -1.28
C TYR A 79 6.26 -4.37 -0.01
N SER A 80 6.82 -5.58 0.09
CA SER A 80 6.63 -6.44 1.26
C SER A 80 7.88 -6.43 2.13
N TYR A 81 7.71 -6.37 3.45
CA TYR A 81 8.80 -6.27 4.41
C TYR A 81 8.73 -7.39 5.45
N THR A 82 9.89 -7.83 5.92
CA THR A 82 10.03 -8.65 7.12
C THR A 82 10.24 -7.76 8.34
N GLY A 83 9.72 -8.16 9.50
CA GLY A 83 9.81 -7.40 10.75
C GLY A 83 10.69 -8.05 11.80
N THR A 84 11.28 -7.25 12.68
CA THR A 84 11.96 -7.71 13.90
C THR A 84 11.44 -6.93 15.12
N PRO A 85 10.78 -7.59 16.09
CA PRO A 85 10.39 -9.01 16.08
C PRO A 85 9.41 -9.34 14.93
N PRO A 86 9.23 -10.62 14.57
CA PRO A 86 8.25 -11.01 13.55
C PRO A 86 6.84 -10.56 13.93
N ALA A 87 6.11 -10.03 12.96
CA ALA A 87 4.69 -9.70 13.13
C ALA A 87 3.81 -10.90 12.77
N ASP A 88 2.62 -10.94 13.35
CA ASP A 88 1.53 -11.82 12.89
C ASP A 88 0.91 -11.24 11.61
N GLY A 89 1.64 -11.35 10.50
CA GLY A 89 1.28 -10.81 9.19
C GLY A 89 2.49 -10.30 8.40
N THR A 90 2.22 -9.75 7.22
CA THR A 90 3.25 -9.19 6.33
C THR A 90 3.10 -7.68 6.26
N TYR A 91 4.18 -6.96 6.57
CA TYR A 91 4.24 -5.51 6.38
C TYR A 91 4.25 -5.18 4.91
N VAL A 92 3.42 -4.23 4.50
CA VAL A 92 3.36 -3.77 3.12
C VAL A 92 3.28 -2.26 2.98
N VAL A 93 3.84 -1.77 1.88
CA VAL A 93 3.57 -0.43 1.34
C VAL A 93 2.96 -0.61 -0.05
N LEU A 94 1.94 0.19 -0.34
CA LEU A 94 1.15 0.09 -1.56
C LEU A 94 1.30 1.37 -2.38
N GLN A 95 1.81 1.25 -3.61
CA GLN A 95 2.00 2.38 -4.52
C GLN A 95 1.31 2.13 -5.85
N PHE A 96 0.49 3.05 -6.35
CA PHE A 96 -0.06 2.92 -7.70
C PHE A 96 1.05 3.09 -8.75
N MET A 97 1.19 2.12 -9.66
CA MET A 97 2.27 2.14 -10.67
C MET A 97 2.19 3.37 -11.58
N GLN A 98 1.01 3.71 -12.09
CA GLN A 98 0.87 4.82 -13.05
C GLN A 98 1.06 6.21 -12.42
N SER A 99 0.53 6.44 -11.21
CA SER A 99 0.58 7.77 -10.59
C SER A 99 1.72 7.94 -9.61
N GLU A 100 2.45 6.85 -9.32
CA GLU A 100 3.54 6.79 -8.34
C GLU A 100 3.11 7.18 -6.92
N LYS A 101 1.80 7.27 -6.65
CA LYS A 101 1.27 7.67 -5.34
C LYS A 101 1.22 6.49 -4.40
N TYR A 102 1.74 6.69 -3.20
CA TYR A 102 1.59 5.80 -2.07
C TYR A 102 0.21 5.94 -1.43
N LEU A 103 -0.35 4.80 -1.04
CA LEU A 103 -1.42 4.73 -0.08
C LEU A 103 -0.83 4.99 1.32
N TYR A 104 -1.49 5.85 2.08
CA TYR A 104 -1.07 6.16 3.45
C TYR A 104 -2.26 6.60 4.30
N ARG A 105 -2.08 6.57 5.62
CA ARG A 105 -2.99 7.21 6.58
C ARG A 105 -2.51 8.62 6.87
N ASN A 106 -3.36 9.62 6.64
CA ASN A 106 -3.04 11.01 6.98
C ASN A 106 -3.24 11.28 8.48
N GLU A 107 -2.90 12.50 8.92
CA GLU A 107 -2.99 12.93 10.32
C GLU A 107 -4.43 12.89 10.86
N ASN A 108 -5.43 13.10 10.01
CA ASN A 108 -6.86 12.99 10.34
C ASN A 108 -7.34 11.54 10.44
N GLY A 109 -6.45 10.57 10.24
CA GLY A 109 -6.75 9.15 10.26
C GLY A 109 -7.46 8.60 9.02
N GLU A 110 -7.52 9.38 7.94
CA GLU A 110 -8.13 8.99 6.67
C GLU A 110 -7.13 8.30 5.74
N LEU A 111 -7.64 7.40 4.90
CA LEU A 111 -6.87 6.77 3.83
C LEU A 111 -6.75 7.71 2.62
N ARG A 112 -5.52 8.04 2.22
CA ARG A 112 -5.24 8.99 1.13
C ARG A 112 -4.12 8.49 0.22
N LEU A 113 -3.98 9.16 -0.93
CA LEU A 113 -2.91 8.94 -1.90
C LEU A 113 -2.03 10.19 -2.02
N LYS A 114 -0.70 10.02 -1.94
CA LYS A 114 0.29 11.08 -2.10
C LYS A 114 1.57 10.51 -2.72
N LYS A 115 2.25 11.28 -3.57
CA LYS A 115 3.51 10.89 -4.21
C LYS A 115 4.71 11.28 -3.33
N ASP A 116 4.79 12.58 -3.04
CA ASP A 116 5.97 13.19 -2.44
C ASP A 116 5.78 13.53 -0.95
N ASP A 117 6.75 14.23 -0.35
CA ASP A 117 6.82 14.65 1.06
C ASP A 117 6.75 13.50 2.08
N PHE A 118 7.40 12.38 1.78
CA PHE A 118 7.67 11.34 2.75
C PHE A 118 9.14 11.34 3.13
N HIS A 119 9.45 10.96 4.37
CA HIS A 119 10.81 10.67 4.80
C HIS A 119 10.85 9.27 5.41
N PRO A 120 11.55 8.31 4.80
CA PRO A 120 12.27 8.40 3.52
C PRO A 120 11.33 8.59 2.33
N GLU A 121 11.81 9.16 1.22
CA GLU A 121 10.98 9.40 0.03
C GLU A 121 10.56 8.07 -0.62
N SER A 122 11.52 7.20 -0.91
CA SER A 122 11.27 5.86 -1.44
C SER A 122 10.80 4.89 -0.35
N ALA A 123 9.84 4.03 -0.72
CA ALA A 123 9.43 2.89 0.11
C ALA A 123 10.61 1.95 0.45
N THR A 124 11.57 1.80 -0.46
CA THR A 124 12.74 0.91 -0.23
C THR A 124 13.60 1.34 0.96
N GLY A 125 13.59 2.63 1.32
CA GLY A 125 14.33 3.15 2.46
C GLY A 125 13.60 3.02 3.81
N ILE A 126 12.34 2.58 3.82
CA ILE A 126 11.56 2.50 5.07
C ILE A 126 12.11 1.37 5.94
N THR A 127 12.50 1.73 7.14
CA THR A 127 13.06 0.81 8.14
C THR A 127 12.19 0.66 9.38
N THR A 128 11.10 1.42 9.51
CA THR A 128 10.21 1.38 10.66
C THR A 128 8.76 1.11 10.28
N ALA A 129 8.10 0.27 11.08
CA ALA A 129 6.69 -0.04 10.91
C ALA A 129 5.73 1.12 11.29
N ALA A 130 6.27 2.20 11.89
CA ALA A 130 5.52 3.40 12.26
C ALA A 130 5.25 4.35 11.08
N ASP A 131 5.89 4.13 9.92
CA ASP A 131 5.68 4.96 8.73
C ASP A 131 4.19 4.95 8.32
N PRO A 132 3.58 6.11 8.02
CA PRO A 132 2.15 6.22 7.71
C PRO A 132 1.72 5.46 6.44
N ARG A 133 2.69 5.07 5.59
CA ARG A 133 2.47 4.25 4.39
C ARG A 133 2.46 2.75 4.69
N VAL A 134 2.89 2.33 5.89
CA VAL A 134 3.01 0.92 6.26
C VAL A 134 1.67 0.38 6.76
N PHE A 135 1.23 -0.69 6.10
CA PHE A 135 0.08 -1.50 6.46
C PHE A 135 0.54 -2.92 6.81
N LEU A 136 -0.34 -3.68 7.44
CA LEU A 136 -0.13 -5.07 7.80
C LEU A 136 -1.18 -5.93 7.11
N ILE A 137 -0.76 -6.79 6.19
CA ILE A 137 -1.60 -7.82 5.58
C ILE A 137 -1.68 -9.01 6.53
N LYS A 138 -2.91 -9.41 6.88
CA LYS A 138 -3.17 -10.62 7.67
C LYS A 138 -4.11 -11.56 6.93
N SER A 139 -3.64 -12.76 6.63
CA SER A 139 -4.47 -13.82 6.07
C SER A 139 -5.32 -14.48 7.16
N GLY A 140 -6.54 -14.89 6.82
CA GLY A 140 -7.33 -15.74 7.72
C GLY A 140 -6.67 -17.12 7.88
N LYS A 141 -6.82 -17.75 9.06
CA LYS A 141 -6.23 -19.08 9.35
C LYS A 141 -6.58 -20.17 8.32
N HIS A 142 -7.70 -20.04 7.62
CA HIS A 142 -8.21 -21.03 6.67
C HIS A 142 -8.66 -20.43 5.33
N SER A 143 -8.34 -19.16 5.05
CA SER A 143 -8.73 -18.49 3.81
C SER A 143 -7.51 -17.93 3.08
N ARG A 144 -7.58 -17.91 1.75
CA ARG A 144 -6.65 -17.16 0.91
C ARG A 144 -6.94 -15.65 0.92
N ASP A 145 -8.06 -15.26 1.51
CA ASP A 145 -8.45 -13.87 1.68
C ASP A 145 -7.69 -13.26 2.87
N PHE A 146 -7.38 -11.98 2.74
CA PHE A 146 -6.69 -11.22 3.76
C PHE A 146 -7.39 -9.91 4.07
N VAL A 147 -7.06 -9.36 5.23
CA VAL A 147 -7.37 -7.98 5.61
C VAL A 147 -6.11 -7.13 5.50
N ILE A 148 -6.29 -5.84 5.21
CA ILE A 148 -5.20 -4.85 5.21
C ILE A 148 -5.42 -3.91 6.39
N LYS A 149 -4.62 -4.08 7.45
CA LYS A 149 -4.71 -3.27 8.66
C LYS A 149 -3.75 -2.10 8.60
N TRP A 150 -4.12 -0.96 9.16
CA TRP A 150 -3.11 0.07 9.42
C TRP A 150 -2.22 -0.37 10.58
N GLN A 151 -0.90 -0.34 10.40
CA GLN A 151 0.01 -0.87 11.41
C GLN A 151 -0.04 -0.08 12.73
N GLY A 152 -0.21 1.23 12.67
CA GLY A 152 -0.31 2.06 13.88
C GLY A 152 -1.62 1.90 14.66
N SER A 153 -2.54 1.03 14.25
CA SER A 153 -3.74 0.70 15.02
C SER A 153 -4.16 -0.75 14.84
N ALA A 154 -4.23 -1.47 15.95
CA ALA A 154 -4.76 -2.84 15.97
C ALA A 154 -6.23 -2.95 15.52
N ARG A 155 -6.99 -1.84 15.49
CA ARG A 155 -8.43 -1.83 15.23
C ARG A 155 -8.84 -1.45 13.81
N HIS A 156 -7.99 -0.74 13.05
CA HIS A 156 -8.42 -0.09 11.81
C HIS A 156 -7.97 -0.88 10.58
N THR A 157 -8.93 -1.18 9.71
CA THR A 157 -8.77 -2.02 8.51
C THR A 157 -9.30 -1.27 7.29
N ILE A 158 -8.60 -1.39 6.16
CA ILE A 158 -9.07 -0.88 4.87
C ILE A 158 -10.41 -1.55 4.54
N THR A 159 -11.43 -0.73 4.29
CA THR A 159 -12.81 -1.19 4.13
C THR A 159 -13.44 -0.55 2.90
N LEU A 160 -14.04 -1.38 2.05
CA LEU A 160 -14.88 -0.94 0.95
C LEU A 160 -16.29 -0.66 1.46
N LEU A 161 -16.87 0.45 0.98
CA LEU A 161 -18.28 0.76 1.21
C LEU A 161 -19.18 0.10 0.15
N PRO A 162 -20.45 -0.21 0.50
CA PRO A 162 -21.38 -0.87 -0.41
C PRO A 162 -21.58 -0.14 -1.75
N GLN A 163 -21.56 1.20 -1.74
CA GLN A 163 -21.73 1.97 -2.96
C GLN A 163 -20.41 2.07 -3.75
N SER A 164 -20.46 1.67 -5.02
CA SER A 164 -19.33 1.85 -5.95
C SER A 164 -18.94 3.33 -6.09
N GLY A 165 -17.65 3.61 -6.31
CA GLY A 165 -17.14 4.98 -6.47
C GLY A 165 -17.04 5.81 -5.18
N LYS A 166 -17.50 5.28 -4.04
CA LYS A 166 -17.18 5.82 -2.72
C LYS A 166 -15.71 5.54 -2.38
N PRO A 167 -15.03 6.51 -1.74
CA PRO A 167 -13.67 6.30 -1.26
C PRO A 167 -13.57 5.08 -0.34
N VAL A 168 -12.45 4.39 -0.42
CA VAL A 168 -12.07 3.37 0.55
C VAL A 168 -11.70 4.04 1.87
N GLU A 169 -12.11 3.45 2.99
CA GLU A 169 -11.95 4.04 4.32
C GLU A 169 -11.17 3.11 5.26
N LEU A 170 -10.67 3.66 6.37
CA LEU A 170 -10.20 2.88 7.51
C LEU A 170 -11.35 2.76 8.51
N GLN A 171 -11.85 1.55 8.74
CA GLN A 171 -12.93 1.29 9.69
C GLN A 171 -12.50 0.23 10.71
N PRO A 172 -13.14 0.18 11.90
CA PRO A 172 -12.96 -0.91 12.83
C PRO A 172 -13.16 -2.28 12.17
N LEU A 173 -12.40 -3.28 12.61
CA LEU A 173 -12.71 -4.67 12.25
C LEU A 173 -14.16 -5.00 12.65
N GLY A 174 -14.87 -5.78 11.82
CA GLY A 174 -16.23 -6.20 12.13
C GLY A 174 -16.34 -6.97 13.45
N VAL A 175 -17.52 -6.90 14.08
CA VAL A 175 -17.78 -7.42 15.44
C VAL A 175 -17.48 -8.92 15.57
N ASN A 176 -17.74 -9.70 14.51
CA ASN A 176 -17.54 -11.15 14.47
C ASN A 176 -16.42 -11.56 13.51
N GLY A 177 -15.45 -10.67 13.27
CA GLY A 177 -14.39 -10.85 12.28
C GLY A 177 -14.50 -9.85 11.11
N PRO A 178 -13.63 -9.99 10.09
CA PRO A 178 -13.65 -9.10 8.93
C PRO A 178 -15.02 -9.10 8.26
N SER A 179 -15.54 -7.93 7.95
CA SER A 179 -16.72 -7.83 7.08
C SER A 179 -16.35 -8.16 5.63
N ASP A 180 -17.34 -8.47 4.80
CA ASP A 180 -17.14 -8.73 3.37
C ASP A 180 -16.39 -7.61 2.65
N GLY A 181 -16.64 -6.35 3.03
CA GLY A 181 -15.93 -5.18 2.49
C GLY A 181 -14.47 -5.06 2.93
N GLN A 182 -14.02 -5.88 3.88
CA GLN A 182 -12.66 -5.91 4.45
C GLN A 182 -11.81 -7.08 3.93
N LEU A 183 -12.41 -7.98 3.13
CA LEU A 183 -11.72 -9.16 2.59
C LEU A 183 -11.17 -8.88 1.19
N PHE A 184 -9.90 -9.21 0.98
CA PHE A 184 -9.19 -8.93 -0.27
C PHE A 184 -8.37 -10.12 -0.76
N LYS A 185 -8.06 -10.09 -2.06
CA LYS A 185 -7.12 -10.97 -2.77
C LYS A 185 -6.11 -10.12 -3.54
N LEU A 186 -4.89 -10.66 -3.68
CA LEU A 186 -3.88 -10.16 -4.60
C LEU A 186 -4.00 -10.97 -5.89
N GLU A 187 -4.22 -10.30 -7.01
CA GLU A 187 -4.23 -10.91 -8.33
C GLU A 187 -3.04 -10.41 -9.15
N LEU A 188 -2.55 -11.27 -10.06
CA LEU A 188 -1.54 -10.87 -11.04
C LEU A 188 -2.18 -9.93 -12.08
N PRO A 189 -1.53 -8.82 -12.45
CA PRO A 189 -2.00 -8.03 -13.56
C PRO A 189 -1.86 -8.84 -14.86
N ILE A 190 -2.97 -9.09 -15.56
CA ILE A 190 -2.96 -9.75 -16.87
C ILE A 190 -2.66 -8.69 -17.92
N VAL A 191 -1.37 -8.43 -18.16
CA VAL A 191 -0.94 -7.64 -19.31
C VAL A 191 -0.79 -8.60 -20.48
N ARG A 192 -1.81 -8.68 -21.35
CA ARG A 192 -1.61 -9.34 -22.64
C ARG A 192 -0.58 -8.51 -23.40
N ALA A 193 0.52 -9.13 -23.80
CA ALA A 193 1.43 -8.55 -24.79
C ALA A 193 0.57 -8.09 -25.97
N ALA A 194 0.81 -6.88 -26.45
CA ALA A 194 0.25 -6.47 -27.72
C ALA A 194 0.73 -7.51 -28.74
N THR A 195 -0.17 -8.33 -29.26
CA THR A 195 0.10 -9.12 -30.46
C THR A 195 0.40 -8.11 -31.55
N GLU A 196 1.68 -7.84 -31.76
CA GLU A 196 2.21 -7.21 -32.96
C GLU A 196 1.73 -8.05 -34.13
N SER A 197 0.67 -7.57 -34.78
CA SER A 197 0.34 -8.02 -36.12
C SER A 197 1.05 -7.07 -37.07
N ASP A 198 2.13 -7.60 -37.63
CA ASP A 198 2.73 -7.25 -38.93
C ASP A 198 3.65 -6.02 -38.98
N SER A 199 4.92 -6.20 -38.60
CA SER A 199 6.09 -5.87 -39.44
C SER A 199 7.40 -6.18 -38.70
N LEU A 200 8.28 -6.93 -39.35
CA LEU A 200 9.64 -7.24 -38.93
C LEU A 200 10.45 -5.97 -38.59
N VAL A 201 10.72 -5.70 -37.31
CA VAL A 201 11.90 -4.94 -36.87
C VAL A 201 12.38 -5.48 -35.52
N THR A 202 13.69 -5.72 -35.46
CA THR A 202 14.51 -6.28 -34.38
C THR A 202 14.18 -5.76 -32.98
N ALA A 203 14.06 -6.70 -32.03
CA ALA A 203 14.03 -6.43 -30.60
C ALA A 203 15.28 -5.65 -30.18
N VAL A 204 15.10 -4.40 -29.77
CA VAL A 204 16.05 -3.75 -28.88
C VAL A 204 15.68 -4.20 -27.47
N ASP A 205 16.47 -5.15 -26.99
CA ASP A 205 16.50 -5.59 -25.60
C ASP A 205 16.74 -4.36 -24.72
N VAL A 206 15.74 -3.95 -23.94
CA VAL A 206 15.91 -2.91 -22.93
C VAL A 206 16.27 -3.65 -21.64
N PRO A 207 17.54 -3.62 -21.19
CA PRO A 207 17.94 -4.39 -20.03
C PRO A 207 17.21 -3.84 -18.80
N PHE A 208 16.45 -4.75 -18.19
CA PHE A 208 15.88 -4.60 -16.86
C PHE A 208 17.03 -4.28 -15.88
N PRO A 209 16.94 -3.24 -15.03
CA PRO A 209 18.03 -2.95 -14.10
C PRO A 209 18.16 -4.10 -13.09
N HIS A 210 19.26 -4.83 -13.19
CA HIS A 210 19.67 -5.82 -12.21
C HIS A 210 20.00 -5.14 -10.88
N PRO A 211 19.77 -5.80 -9.74
CA PRO A 211 20.20 -5.30 -8.44
C PRO A 211 21.73 -5.17 -8.41
N LEU A 212 22.23 -3.98 -8.07
CA LEU A 212 23.66 -3.72 -7.87
C LEU A 212 24.18 -4.61 -6.74
N THR A 213 25.06 -5.55 -7.07
CA THR A 213 25.89 -6.24 -6.08
C THR A 213 27.05 -5.32 -5.68
N PRO A 214 27.39 -5.22 -4.38
CA PRO A 214 28.50 -4.41 -3.92
C PRO A 214 29.81 -5.15 -4.20
N SER A 215 30.28 -5.08 -5.44
CA SER A 215 31.65 -5.50 -5.79
C SER A 215 32.33 -4.65 -6.86
N ASP A 216 31.66 -3.65 -7.42
CA ASP A 216 32.24 -2.77 -8.47
C ASP A 216 32.69 -1.40 -7.94
N ALA A 217 32.94 -1.30 -6.64
CA ALA A 217 33.57 -0.13 -6.02
C ALA A 217 35.05 -0.41 -5.75
N ASN A 218 35.82 -0.68 -6.79
CA ASN A 218 37.28 -0.48 -6.82
C ASN A 218 37.78 -0.76 -8.24
N ASP A 219 37.79 0.27 -9.09
CA ASP A 219 38.82 0.51 -10.10
C ASP A 219 38.56 1.86 -10.79
N GLN A 220 38.94 2.93 -10.10
CA GLN A 220 39.37 4.17 -10.73
C GLN A 220 40.68 4.54 -10.06
N PHE A 221 41.80 4.43 -10.76
CA PHE A 221 42.89 5.41 -10.80
C PHE A 221 43.88 4.96 -11.87
N GLY A 222 43.73 5.51 -13.07
CA GLY A 222 44.69 5.42 -14.17
C GLY A 222 44.69 6.75 -14.88
N GLU A 223 45.56 7.63 -14.42
CA GLU A 223 45.81 8.98 -14.94
C GLU A 223 46.21 8.93 -16.42
N SER A 224 45.65 9.83 -17.23
CA SER A 224 46.22 10.20 -18.53
C SER A 224 46.25 11.73 -18.61
N GLN A 225 47.47 12.24 -18.54
CA GLN A 225 47.85 13.64 -18.69
C GLN A 225 47.41 14.20 -20.05
N VAL A 226 46.96 15.45 -20.03
CA VAL A 226 46.87 16.31 -21.21
C VAL A 226 48.09 17.22 -21.16
N GLU A 227 49.06 16.98 -22.05
CA GLU A 227 50.11 17.95 -22.39
C GLU A 227 49.55 18.96 -23.40
N LEU A 228 49.63 20.22 -23.02
CA LEU A 228 49.63 21.39 -23.90
C LEU A 228 51.06 21.93 -23.82
N ASP A 229 51.69 22.22 -24.96
CA ASP A 229 52.41 23.48 -25.20
C ASP A 229 52.87 23.59 -26.67
N ASP A 230 52.66 24.81 -27.19
CA ASP A 230 53.14 25.53 -28.39
C ASP A 230 52.92 24.99 -29.82
#